data_AF-A0A426CMX6-F1
#
_entry.id   AF-A0A426CMX6-F1
#
_cell.length_a   1.000
_cell.length_b   1.000
_cell.length_c   1.000
_cell.angle_alpha   90.00
_cell.angle_beta   90.00
_cell.angle_gamma   90.00
#
_symmetry.space_group_name_H-M   'P 1'
#
loop_
_entity.id
_entity.type
_entity.pdbx_description
1 polymer ?
#
loop_
_entity_poly.entity_id
_entity_poly.type
_entity_poly.pdbx_seq_one_letter_code
_entity_poly.pdbx_strand_id
1 'polypeptide(L)'
;MRAIGRKSPRHSSLSRLCNLQPVIFLVMSMKPKIKIRTPSLIAALAALSASAALAADYTSPQTIVDGTTVTYNDGDTFTVTSGRNITIGNGANMDIAGDGAIHFVNNSATDSQNTSIHLPGTNTDASTVNLGNGSTFSSNSRIVHFGSTAETDGRRTLTGSNLTLTVGSVDTPITATTYSMVYLQNTDANVGADTRMTLYSTGASNSIVEINRGSVFTATDGFHAEFLGNATMPGAGSSNVLYIVGNSTLNVGTNALIKNEAGQGITVGVSTEVGDTLNIGEGSVIEAATQGLRVNARGAAINANGATINAGNNGIQANQDLTANLDDTTITAGAWGIAINDGTTDQATVSTVTISGGGVHSQGNSDAAAFGLIASSSTGVGSTTTVTLTDGAQVTSDTGIFYKDYTYAGSGDVESDAALNLLLNGAGTRAEGVVLDSTGVISLSVTDGATWASAGASVLDNLTLGGGTVELLLGAASADAIVTISDTVVFGGTLHLGTGDGFVAAAGNAWNVFDFVTGASTGRFDVVVDYALGEGLYWDYSTLYADGIVRITDVNPAVPEPATYAALAALAMLVYVAVRRRR
;
A
#
# COMPACT_ATOMS: atom_id res chain seq x y z
N MET A 1 -39.76 -23.77 11.78
CA MET A 1 -39.90 -25.23 11.68
C MET A 1 -38.52 -25.86 11.67
N ARG A 2 -38.31 -26.87 12.53
CA ARG A 2 -37.21 -27.85 12.63
C ARG A 2 -35.76 -27.41 12.91
N ALA A 3 -35.38 -27.65 14.17
CA ALA A 3 -34.04 -27.92 14.69
C ALA A 3 -33.59 -29.38 14.44
N ILE A 4 -32.28 -29.67 14.61
CA ILE A 4 -31.56 -30.88 15.11
C ILE A 4 -30.05 -30.53 14.98
N GLY A 5 -29.09 -30.70 15.91
CA GLY A 5 -29.01 -31.39 17.19
C GLY A 5 -28.05 -32.60 17.14
N ARG A 6 -26.82 -32.52 17.71
CA ARG A 6 -26.00 -33.65 18.24
C ARG A 6 -24.68 -33.11 18.85
N LYS A 7 -24.43 -33.17 20.17
CA LYS A 7 -24.14 -34.26 21.14
C LYS A 7 -22.65 -34.64 21.26
N SER A 8 -22.08 -34.28 22.41
CA SER A 8 -20.84 -34.77 23.05
C SER A 8 -21.01 -36.19 23.62
N PRO A 9 -19.88 -36.89 23.92
CA PRO A 9 -19.84 -37.86 25.00
C PRO A 9 -18.87 -37.45 26.12
N ARG A 10 -19.34 -37.61 27.36
CA ARG A 10 -18.55 -37.75 28.59
C ARG A 10 -18.33 -39.25 28.84
N HIS A 11 -17.18 -39.60 29.42
CA HIS A 11 -17.01 -40.86 30.14
C HIS A 11 -16.68 -40.62 31.61
N SER A 12 -17.55 -41.19 32.46
CA SER A 12 -17.43 -41.59 33.86
C SER A 12 -16.29 -42.62 34.05
N SER A 13 -15.77 -43.04 35.20
CA SER A 13 -15.94 -42.86 36.65
C SER A 13 -14.99 -43.91 37.26
N LEU A 14 -14.42 -43.71 38.46
CA LEU A 14 -14.42 -44.74 39.52
C LEU A 14 -13.84 -44.22 40.84
N SER A 15 -14.69 -44.32 41.85
CA SER A 15 -14.53 -44.12 43.28
C SER A 15 -13.74 -45.24 43.97
N ARG A 16 -13.04 -44.92 45.07
CA ARG A 16 -12.94 -45.80 46.26
C ARG A 16 -12.66 -44.98 47.53
N LEU A 17 -13.62 -45.06 48.45
CA LEU A 17 -13.56 -44.67 49.86
C LEU A 17 -12.93 -45.80 50.70
N CYS A 18 -12.20 -45.46 51.77
CA CYS A 18 -12.30 -46.15 53.06
C CYS A 18 -11.69 -45.30 54.20
N ASN A 19 -12.52 -45.08 55.23
CA ASN A 19 -12.19 -44.57 56.57
C ASN A 19 -11.44 -45.62 57.40
N LEU A 20 -10.58 -45.20 58.34
CA LEU A 20 -10.60 -45.59 59.76
C LEU A 20 -9.52 -44.86 60.59
N GLN A 21 -9.79 -44.80 61.90
CA GLN A 21 -9.36 -43.86 62.95
C GLN A 21 -8.04 -44.23 63.70
N PRO A 22 -7.61 -43.45 64.73
CA PRO A 22 -6.20 -43.35 65.17
C PRO A 22 -5.84 -44.26 66.36
N VAL A 23 -4.53 -44.53 66.55
CA VAL A 23 -3.98 -45.07 67.81
C VAL A 23 -2.64 -44.39 68.13
N ILE A 24 -2.57 -43.84 69.35
CA ILE A 24 -1.38 -43.33 70.04
C ILE A 24 -0.64 -44.51 70.70
N PHE A 25 0.71 -44.58 70.64
CA PHE A 25 1.60 -44.89 71.78
C PHE A 25 3.11 -44.70 71.46
N LEU A 26 3.73 -43.82 72.25
CA LEU A 26 5.11 -43.67 72.76
C LEU A 26 6.32 -44.51 72.24
N VAL A 27 7.42 -43.77 72.01
CA VAL A 27 8.84 -43.99 72.40
C VAL A 27 9.69 -45.07 71.66
N MET A 28 10.73 -44.62 70.94
CA MET A 28 12.13 -44.75 71.37
C MET A 28 13.10 -43.91 70.50
N SER A 29 13.96 -43.17 71.19
CA SER A 29 15.08 -42.40 70.66
C SER A 29 16.23 -43.32 70.24
N MET A 30 16.69 -43.22 68.98
CA MET A 30 18.09 -43.49 68.62
C MET A 30 18.54 -42.55 67.50
N LYS A 31 19.50 -41.68 67.80
CA LYS A 31 20.23 -40.87 66.82
C LYS A 31 21.39 -41.69 66.25
N PRO A 32 21.51 -41.92 64.93
CA PRO A 32 22.79 -42.26 64.34
C PRO A 32 23.60 -40.98 64.14
N LYS A 33 24.71 -40.84 64.87
CA LYS A 33 25.74 -39.83 64.58
C LYS A 33 26.50 -40.27 63.34
N ILE A 34 26.11 -39.79 62.16
CA ILE A 34 26.96 -39.87 60.96
C ILE A 34 27.97 -38.72 61.04
N LYS A 35 29.25 -39.07 61.15
CA LYS A 35 30.37 -38.14 61.24
C LYS A 35 30.98 -38.02 59.84
N ILE A 36 30.48 -37.09 59.03
CA ILE A 36 31.08 -36.78 57.72
C ILE A 36 32.25 -35.82 57.97
N ARG A 37 33.46 -36.24 57.61
CA ARG A 37 34.66 -35.40 57.56
C ARG A 37 35.04 -35.24 56.09
N THR A 38 34.81 -34.06 55.51
CA THR A 38 35.55 -33.59 54.32
C THR A 38 35.42 -32.06 54.18
N PRO A 39 36.52 -31.32 53.92
CA PRO A 39 36.48 -29.86 53.68
C PRO A 39 35.83 -29.44 52.35
N SER A 40 35.40 -30.38 51.50
CA SER A 40 34.89 -30.08 50.15
C SER A 40 33.42 -29.69 50.10
N LEU A 41 32.67 -29.80 51.20
CA LEU A 41 31.26 -29.40 51.20
C LEU A 41 31.08 -27.88 51.19
N ILE A 42 32.03 -27.11 51.73
CA ILE A 42 31.95 -25.63 51.71
C ILE A 42 32.25 -25.10 50.30
N ALA A 43 33.17 -25.74 49.56
CA ALA A 43 33.42 -25.41 48.16
C ALA A 43 32.27 -25.88 47.24
N ALA A 44 31.68 -27.04 47.50
CA ALA A 44 30.52 -27.53 46.74
C ALA A 44 29.23 -26.75 47.06
N LEU A 45 29.05 -26.26 48.29
CA LEU A 45 27.93 -25.41 48.67
C LEU A 45 28.13 -23.96 48.22
N ALA A 46 29.37 -23.47 48.16
CA ALA A 46 29.71 -22.19 47.51
C ALA A 46 29.54 -22.25 45.98
N ALA A 47 29.81 -23.41 45.36
CA ALA A 47 29.57 -23.65 43.94
C ALA A 47 28.07 -23.90 43.63
N LEU A 48 27.31 -24.50 44.55
CA LEU A 48 25.84 -24.58 44.46
C LEU A 48 25.18 -23.23 44.73
N SER A 49 25.71 -22.40 45.63
CA SER A 49 25.18 -21.04 45.86
C SER A 49 25.59 -20.03 44.79
N ALA A 50 26.64 -20.33 44.02
CA ALA A 50 27.03 -19.54 42.84
C ALA A 50 26.29 -19.99 41.56
N SER A 51 25.79 -21.23 41.49
CA SER A 51 24.94 -21.72 40.39
C SER A 51 23.43 -21.60 40.66
N ALA A 52 23.04 -21.40 41.92
CA ALA A 52 21.76 -20.78 42.30
C ALA A 52 21.87 -19.24 42.23
N ALA A 53 22.59 -18.74 41.22
CA ALA A 53 22.61 -17.33 40.88
C ALA A 53 21.17 -16.88 40.73
N LEU A 54 20.79 -15.97 41.62
CA LEU A 54 19.49 -15.36 41.67
C LEU A 54 19.10 -14.91 40.27
N ALA A 55 17.88 -15.23 39.84
CA ALA A 55 17.09 -14.24 39.13
C ALA A 55 17.02 -13.03 40.09
N ALA A 56 17.98 -12.13 39.99
CA ALA A 56 18.02 -10.93 40.79
C ALA A 56 16.85 -10.08 40.32
N ASP A 57 15.77 -10.08 41.12
CA ASP A 57 14.60 -9.26 40.86
C ASP A 57 15.00 -7.79 41.06
N TYR A 58 15.42 -7.13 39.97
CA TYR A 58 15.88 -5.74 39.99
C TYR A 58 14.69 -4.78 40.04
N THR A 59 14.01 -4.73 41.18
CA THR A 59 12.82 -3.88 41.36
C THR A 59 13.14 -2.42 41.71
N SER A 60 14.40 -1.96 41.65
CA SER A 60 14.82 -0.57 41.94
C SER A 60 15.15 0.22 40.66
N PRO A 61 14.97 1.56 40.60
CA PRO A 61 15.35 2.34 39.43
C PRO A 61 16.86 2.18 39.18
N GLN A 62 17.25 1.84 37.95
CA GLN A 62 18.64 1.74 37.53
C GLN A 62 18.97 2.93 36.64
N THR A 63 19.89 3.78 37.09
CA THR A 63 20.54 4.78 36.22
C THR A 63 21.84 4.18 35.75
N ILE A 64 21.97 3.92 34.44
CA ILE A 64 23.24 3.44 33.86
C ILE A 64 24.09 4.66 33.58
N VAL A 65 25.24 4.74 34.23
CA VAL A 65 26.16 5.89 34.14
C VAL A 65 26.90 5.87 32.80
N ASP A 66 27.31 7.04 32.32
CA ASP A 66 28.06 7.21 31.07
C ASP A 66 29.27 6.27 30.97
N GLY A 67 29.46 5.66 29.79
CA GLY A 67 30.56 4.73 29.51
C GLY A 67 30.45 3.35 30.20
N THR A 68 29.32 3.02 30.83
CA THR A 68 29.10 1.70 31.45
C THR A 68 28.37 0.76 30.47
N THR A 69 28.83 -0.49 30.35
CA THR A 69 28.09 -1.55 29.66
C THR A 69 27.36 -2.40 30.70
N VAL A 70 26.05 -2.55 30.54
CA VAL A 70 25.26 -3.52 31.33
C VAL A 70 24.85 -4.65 30.40
N THR A 71 25.30 -5.86 30.71
CA THR A 71 24.98 -7.07 29.95
C THR A 71 24.03 -7.94 30.78
N TYR A 72 22.90 -8.31 30.18
CA TYR A 72 21.98 -9.31 30.71
C TYR A 72 22.11 -10.59 29.87
N ASN A 73 22.04 -11.76 30.51
CA ASN A 73 22.21 -13.06 29.83
C ASN A 73 20.85 -13.71 29.54
N ASP A 74 20.85 -14.73 28.67
CA ASP A 74 19.70 -15.55 28.32
C ASP A 74 18.92 -16.02 29.56
N GLY A 75 17.62 -15.72 29.60
CA GLY A 75 16.72 -16.10 30.70
C GLY A 75 16.67 -15.10 31.86
N ASP A 76 17.49 -14.05 31.86
CA ASP A 76 17.31 -12.94 32.81
C ASP A 76 15.96 -12.23 32.52
N THR A 77 15.21 -11.95 33.58
CA THR A 77 13.97 -11.15 33.51
C THR A 77 14.19 -9.84 34.25
N PHE A 78 14.02 -8.71 33.56
CA PHE A 78 14.06 -7.39 34.18
C PHE A 78 12.63 -6.85 34.30
N THR A 79 12.16 -6.65 35.53
CA THR A 79 10.81 -6.12 35.78
C THR A 79 10.88 -4.66 36.22
N VAL A 80 10.32 -3.76 35.42
CA VAL A 80 10.14 -2.36 35.80
C VAL A 80 8.70 -2.14 36.25
N THR A 81 8.54 -1.70 37.50
CA THR A 81 7.25 -1.33 38.07
C THR A 81 6.85 0.10 37.66
N SER A 82 5.55 0.33 37.43
CA SER A 82 4.94 1.59 36.94
C SER A 82 5.62 2.89 37.40
N GLY A 83 5.84 3.83 36.47
CA GLY A 83 6.33 5.18 36.77
C GLY A 83 7.85 5.28 36.92
N ARG A 84 8.60 4.36 36.31
CA ARG A 84 10.08 4.34 36.33
C ARG A 84 10.65 4.21 34.92
N ASN A 85 11.71 4.96 34.64
CA ASN A 85 12.45 4.88 33.39
C ASN A 85 13.76 4.12 33.59
N ILE A 86 14.17 3.38 32.57
CA ILE A 86 15.57 2.98 32.41
C ILE A 86 16.24 4.09 31.62
N THR A 87 17.15 4.82 32.25
CA THR A 87 17.94 5.86 31.58
C THR A 87 19.33 5.31 31.31
N ILE A 88 19.71 5.28 30.03
CA ILE A 88 21.05 4.88 29.58
C ILE A 88 21.85 6.16 29.29
N GLY A 89 22.96 6.35 29.99
CA GLY A 89 23.84 7.52 29.87
C GLY A 89 24.65 7.58 28.56
N ASN A 90 25.44 8.64 28.39
CA ASN A 90 26.32 8.85 27.24
C ASN A 90 27.29 7.69 27.01
N GLY A 91 27.38 7.19 25.78
CA GLY A 91 28.32 6.13 25.41
C GLY A 91 28.12 4.82 26.19
N ALA A 92 27.03 4.71 26.95
CA ALA A 92 26.65 3.50 27.64
C ALA A 92 25.93 2.58 26.65
N ASN A 93 26.25 1.29 26.73
CA ASN A 93 25.59 0.25 25.95
C ASN A 93 24.73 -0.58 26.89
N MET A 94 23.47 -0.78 26.50
CA MET A 94 22.65 -1.84 27.05
C MET A 94 22.63 -2.97 26.03
N ASP A 95 23.27 -4.08 26.40
CA ASP A 95 23.24 -5.32 25.63
C ASP A 95 22.38 -6.33 26.39
N ILE A 96 21.27 -6.71 25.79
CA ILE A 96 20.48 -7.87 26.24
C ILE A 96 20.95 -9.03 25.36
N ALA A 97 21.58 -10.05 25.95
CA ALA A 97 22.00 -11.25 25.22
C ALA A 97 20.92 -12.33 25.28
N GLY A 98 20.71 -12.99 24.13
CA GLY A 98 19.74 -14.08 23.89
C GLY A 98 18.28 -13.75 24.19
N ASP A 99 17.50 -14.77 24.59
CA ASP A 99 16.03 -14.72 24.74
C ASP A 99 15.55 -13.95 26.01
N GLY A 100 16.24 -12.88 26.40
CA GLY A 100 15.92 -12.07 27.57
C GLY A 100 14.53 -11.43 27.47
N ALA A 101 13.80 -11.35 28.58
CA ALA A 101 12.50 -10.68 28.63
C ALA A 101 12.57 -9.43 29.53
N ILE A 102 12.14 -8.29 28.99
CA ILE A 102 11.93 -7.08 29.80
C ILE A 102 10.43 -6.85 29.91
N HIS A 103 9.92 -7.03 31.13
CA HIS A 103 8.51 -6.85 31.41
C HIS A 103 8.29 -5.51 32.11
N PHE A 104 7.60 -4.59 31.43
CA PHE A 104 7.16 -3.34 32.04
C PHE A 104 5.75 -3.56 32.63
N VAL A 105 5.66 -3.70 33.95
CA VAL A 105 4.36 -3.86 34.63
C VAL A 105 3.85 -2.48 35.03
N ASN A 106 2.96 -1.92 34.20
CA ASN A 106 2.21 -0.72 34.56
C ASN A 106 0.81 -1.08 35.08
N ASN A 107 0.56 -0.84 36.37
CA ASN A 107 -0.70 -1.15 37.07
C ASN A 107 -1.83 -0.13 36.85
N SER A 108 -1.62 0.89 36.01
CA SER A 108 -2.60 1.95 35.78
C SER A 108 -2.74 2.26 34.29
N ALA A 109 -3.91 1.95 33.72
CA ALA A 109 -4.27 2.29 32.34
C ALA A 109 -4.52 3.81 32.12
N THR A 110 -4.50 4.62 33.18
CA THR A 110 -4.87 6.04 33.16
C THR A 110 -3.70 6.99 33.45
N ASP A 111 -2.52 6.48 33.81
CA ASP A 111 -1.39 7.34 34.18
C ASP A 111 -0.50 7.63 32.96
N SER A 112 -0.32 8.91 32.64
CA SER A 112 0.48 9.42 31.50
C SER A 112 1.99 9.27 31.70
N GLN A 113 2.42 8.53 32.72
CA GLN A 113 3.83 8.28 33.03
C GLN A 113 4.36 7.21 32.05
N ASN A 114 5.01 7.68 30.98
CA ASN A 114 5.69 6.85 29.99
C ASN A 114 6.72 5.95 30.70
N THR A 115 6.46 4.66 30.77
CA THR A 115 7.47 3.68 31.20
C THR A 115 8.20 3.23 29.94
N SER A 116 9.28 3.93 29.58
CA SER A 116 10.00 3.72 28.31
C SER A 116 11.50 3.54 28.52
N ILE A 117 12.16 2.85 27.60
CA ILE A 117 13.61 2.96 27.42
C ILE A 117 13.88 4.33 26.79
N HIS A 118 14.58 5.21 27.51
CA HIS A 118 14.89 6.56 27.06
C HIS A 118 16.40 6.78 27.00
N LEU A 119 16.90 7.17 25.81
CA LEU A 119 18.25 7.69 25.64
C LEU A 119 18.17 9.23 25.63
N PRO A 120 18.66 9.95 26.65
CA PRO A 120 18.57 11.42 26.73
C PRO A 120 19.43 12.12 25.67
N GLY A 121 18.97 13.28 25.21
CA GLY A 121 19.35 13.96 23.97
C GLY A 121 20.31 15.14 24.07
N THR A 122 21.55 14.94 24.52
CA THR A 122 22.56 16.03 24.54
C THR A 122 23.95 15.55 24.10
N ASN A 123 24.04 14.63 23.11
CA ASN A 123 25.30 13.92 22.85
C ASN A 123 25.81 13.99 21.43
N THR A 124 27.12 14.18 21.32
CA THR A 124 27.91 14.08 20.09
C THR A 124 28.35 12.65 19.75
N ASP A 125 28.29 11.72 20.72
CA ASP A 125 28.79 10.35 20.58
C ASP A 125 27.65 9.34 20.30
N ALA A 126 27.91 8.38 19.41
CA ALA A 126 26.95 7.34 19.05
C ALA A 126 26.66 6.42 20.25
N SER A 127 25.38 6.26 20.59
CA SER A 127 24.91 5.30 21.60
C SER A 127 24.18 4.15 20.89
N THR A 128 24.42 2.92 21.34
CA THR A 128 23.80 1.72 20.78
C THR A 128 22.98 0.99 21.82
N VAL A 129 21.77 0.57 21.44
CA VAL A 129 20.96 -0.38 22.23
C VAL A 129 20.82 -1.65 21.40
N ASN A 130 21.31 -2.75 21.95
CA ASN A 130 21.16 -4.07 21.35
C ASN A 130 20.17 -4.87 22.18
N LEU A 131 18.99 -5.11 21.61
CA LEU A 131 17.93 -5.81 22.33
C LEU A 131 18.08 -7.32 22.33
N GLY A 132 19.11 -7.90 21.71
CA GLY A 132 19.27 -9.35 21.66
C GLY A 132 18.28 -10.03 20.72
N ASN A 133 18.50 -11.31 20.45
CA ASN A 133 17.64 -12.11 19.58
C ASN A 133 16.50 -12.74 20.39
N GLY A 134 15.25 -12.64 19.93
CA GLY A 134 14.11 -13.29 20.60
C GLY A 134 13.53 -12.52 21.79
N SER A 135 14.04 -11.31 22.06
CA SER A 135 13.62 -10.53 23.21
C SER A 135 12.16 -10.12 23.13
N THR A 136 11.47 -10.22 24.27
CA THR A 136 10.05 -9.89 24.38
C THR A 136 9.85 -8.69 25.32
N PHE A 137 9.09 -7.70 24.84
CA PHE A 137 8.70 -6.52 25.61
C PHE A 137 7.19 -6.42 25.64
N SER A 138 6.64 -6.30 26.84
CA SER A 138 5.22 -6.02 27.06
C SER A 138 5.06 -4.77 27.92
N SER A 139 4.16 -3.87 27.53
CA SER A 139 3.84 -2.65 28.26
C SER A 139 2.39 -2.23 28.05
N ASN A 140 1.85 -1.43 28.99
CA ASN A 140 0.59 -0.70 28.80
C ASN A 140 0.84 0.76 28.37
N SER A 141 2.10 1.13 28.06
CA SER A 141 2.58 2.46 27.66
C SER A 141 3.78 2.35 26.71
N ARG A 142 4.40 3.48 26.30
CA ARG A 142 5.43 3.55 25.23
C ARG A 142 6.62 2.67 25.58
N ILE A 143 6.97 1.69 24.74
CA ILE A 143 8.09 0.79 25.03
C ILE A 143 9.42 1.51 24.78
N VAL A 144 9.57 2.12 23.59
CA VAL A 144 10.86 2.63 23.12
C VAL A 144 10.73 4.07 22.65
N HIS A 145 11.52 4.97 23.25
CA HIS A 145 11.59 6.36 22.86
C HIS A 145 13.04 6.79 22.64
N PHE A 146 13.44 6.87 21.37
CA PHE A 146 14.70 7.46 20.96
C PHE A 146 14.44 8.84 20.35
N GLY A 147 14.68 9.88 21.13
CA GLY A 147 14.58 11.23 20.62
C GLY A 147 15.32 12.24 21.45
N SER A 148 15.97 13.17 20.76
CA SER A 148 16.37 14.45 21.31
C SER A 148 15.60 15.56 20.65
N THR A 149 15.32 16.63 21.40
CA THR A 149 14.76 17.85 20.83
C THR A 149 15.80 18.67 20.07
N ALA A 150 17.10 18.36 20.22
CA ALA A 150 18.21 19.11 19.64
C ALA A 150 18.69 18.49 18.32
N GLU A 151 18.68 19.27 17.24
CA GLU A 151 19.13 18.85 15.89
C GLU A 151 20.64 18.55 15.80
N THR A 152 21.43 18.94 16.82
CA THR A 152 22.89 18.83 16.82
C THR A 152 23.44 17.51 17.36
N ASP A 153 22.57 16.58 17.77
CA ASP A 153 23.00 15.34 18.39
C ASP A 153 23.46 14.30 17.37
N GLY A 154 24.50 13.55 17.71
CA GLY A 154 25.03 12.46 16.91
C GLY A 154 23.98 11.37 16.65
N ARG A 155 24.03 10.79 15.47
CA ARG A 155 23.13 9.72 15.00
C ARG A 155 23.26 8.48 15.91
N ARG A 156 22.13 7.96 16.38
CA ARG A 156 22.05 6.79 17.28
C ARG A 156 21.64 5.55 16.52
N THR A 157 21.88 4.36 17.09
CA THR A 157 21.50 3.10 16.46
C THR A 157 20.79 2.16 17.44
N LEU A 158 19.59 1.73 17.10
CA LEU A 158 18.90 0.58 17.69
C LEU A 158 19.12 -0.64 16.79
N THR A 159 19.55 -1.75 17.37
CA THR A 159 19.66 -3.03 16.65
C THR A 159 19.02 -4.16 17.44
N GLY A 160 18.38 -5.11 16.76
CA GLY A 160 17.92 -6.35 17.38
C GLY A 160 17.16 -7.20 16.37
N SER A 161 17.18 -8.52 16.51
CA SER A 161 16.55 -9.47 15.58
C SER A 161 15.48 -10.29 16.31
N ASN A 162 14.47 -10.80 15.60
CA ASN A 162 13.39 -11.60 16.19
C ASN A 162 12.74 -10.92 17.41
N LEU A 163 12.60 -9.59 17.39
CA LEU A 163 12.06 -8.84 18.52
C LEU A 163 10.55 -9.04 18.60
N THR A 164 10.00 -9.29 19.78
CA THR A 164 8.55 -9.30 20.02
C THR A 164 8.16 -8.14 20.91
N LEU A 165 7.49 -7.13 20.35
CA LEU A 165 6.97 -5.98 21.09
C LEU A 165 5.44 -6.06 21.12
N THR A 166 4.84 -6.14 22.31
CA THR A 166 3.38 -6.13 22.46
C THR A 166 2.96 -5.02 23.41
N VAL A 167 1.95 -4.24 23.03
CA VAL A 167 1.42 -3.19 23.90
C VAL A 167 -0.10 -3.29 23.98
N GLY A 168 -0.63 -3.38 25.21
CA GLY A 168 -2.04 -3.64 25.47
C GLY A 168 -2.44 -5.10 25.22
N SER A 169 -3.74 -5.39 25.31
CA SER A 169 -4.31 -6.70 24.98
C SER A 169 -5.74 -6.57 24.42
N VAL A 170 -6.31 -7.65 23.89
CA VAL A 170 -7.72 -7.69 23.45
C VAL A 170 -8.67 -7.31 24.59
N ASP A 171 -8.40 -7.78 25.80
CA ASP A 171 -9.26 -7.53 26.97
C ASP A 171 -9.01 -6.14 27.59
N THR A 172 -7.81 -5.59 27.40
CA THR A 172 -7.38 -4.30 27.97
C THR A 172 -6.63 -3.47 26.92
N PRO A 173 -7.31 -2.95 25.89
CA PRO A 173 -6.68 -2.11 24.89
C PRO A 173 -6.30 -0.75 25.49
N ILE A 174 -5.29 -0.11 24.92
CA ILE A 174 -4.89 1.25 25.31
C ILE A 174 -5.92 2.25 24.79
N THR A 175 -6.21 3.30 25.54
CA THR A 175 -7.18 4.36 25.15
C THR A 175 -6.51 5.70 24.82
N ALA A 176 -5.18 5.74 24.72
CA ALA A 176 -4.42 6.96 24.45
C ALA A 176 -4.64 7.48 23.02
N THR A 177 -4.70 8.81 22.86
CA THR A 177 -5.04 9.50 21.60
C THR A 177 -3.83 9.94 20.77
N THR A 178 -2.61 9.69 21.24
CA THR A 178 -1.37 9.95 20.49
C THR A 178 -0.29 9.07 21.10
N TYR A 179 -0.09 7.92 20.49
CA TYR A 179 0.76 6.88 21.05
C TYR A 179 1.59 6.23 19.96
N SER A 180 2.89 6.10 20.21
CA SER A 180 3.84 5.40 19.35
C SER A 180 4.55 4.36 20.21
N MET A 181 4.56 3.09 19.81
CA MET A 181 5.27 2.03 20.54
C MET A 181 6.79 2.20 20.44
N VAL A 182 7.26 2.52 19.24
CA VAL A 182 8.64 2.90 18.91
C VAL A 182 8.60 4.30 18.31
N TYR A 183 9.27 5.25 18.95
CA TYR A 183 9.43 6.61 18.42
C TYR A 183 10.92 6.88 18.15
N LEU A 184 11.25 7.22 16.91
CA LEU A 184 12.59 7.53 16.44
C LEU A 184 12.69 8.97 16.00
N GLN A 185 13.70 9.68 16.50
CA GLN A 185 14.03 11.04 16.10
C GLN A 185 15.55 11.18 16.05
N ASN A 186 16.09 11.64 14.91
CA ASN A 186 17.52 11.65 14.61
C ASN A 186 18.23 10.30 14.91
N THR A 187 17.54 9.17 14.69
CA THR A 187 17.98 7.84 15.11
C THR A 187 17.78 6.80 14.00
N ASP A 188 18.73 5.89 13.87
CA ASP A 188 18.56 4.70 13.05
C ASP A 188 18.07 3.53 13.89
N ALA A 189 17.11 2.78 13.37
CA ALA A 189 16.75 1.48 13.89
C ALA A 189 16.90 0.44 12.78
N ASN A 190 17.60 -0.64 13.10
CA ASN A 190 17.68 -1.82 12.26
C ASN A 190 17.12 -3.01 13.03
N VAL A 191 15.88 -3.37 12.73
CA VAL A 191 15.26 -4.58 13.27
C VAL A 191 15.52 -5.73 12.30
N GLY A 192 16.10 -6.81 12.80
CA GLY A 192 16.39 -8.00 12.03
C GLY A 192 15.13 -8.78 11.69
N ALA A 193 15.36 -9.95 11.10
CA ALA A 193 14.30 -10.81 10.58
C ALA A 193 13.26 -11.19 11.65
N ASP A 194 12.04 -11.47 11.19
CA ASP A 194 10.89 -11.96 11.96
C ASP A 194 10.55 -11.14 13.22
N THR A 195 10.91 -9.86 13.21
CA THR A 195 10.49 -8.93 14.26
C THR A 195 8.98 -8.74 14.20
N ARG A 196 8.31 -8.96 15.35
CA ARG A 196 6.87 -8.81 15.52
C ARG A 196 6.52 -7.68 16.48
N MET A 197 5.66 -6.79 16.04
CA MET A 197 5.12 -5.69 16.84
C MET A 197 3.60 -5.72 16.82
N THR A 198 2.95 -5.72 17.98
CA THR A 198 1.48 -5.75 18.08
C THR A 198 0.99 -4.70 19.05
N LEU A 199 0.11 -3.80 18.58
CA LEU A 199 -0.48 -2.74 19.38
C LEU A 199 -2.00 -2.93 19.48
N TYR A 200 -2.51 -3.10 20.70
CA TYR A 200 -3.93 -3.11 21.00
C TYR A 200 -4.36 -1.71 21.49
N SER A 201 -5.08 -0.96 20.66
CA SER A 201 -5.51 0.40 21.01
C SER A 201 -6.89 0.76 20.48
N THR A 202 -7.66 1.47 21.30
CA THR A 202 -8.97 2.06 20.96
C THR A 202 -8.90 3.56 20.71
N GLY A 203 -7.74 4.19 20.97
CA GLY A 203 -7.58 5.62 20.74
C GLY A 203 -7.25 5.95 19.28
N ALA A 204 -7.57 7.18 18.88
CA ALA A 204 -7.23 7.74 17.57
C ALA A 204 -5.73 8.10 17.48
N SER A 205 -5.21 8.24 16.25
CA SER A 205 -3.87 8.79 15.95
C SER A 205 -2.71 8.07 16.63
N ASN A 206 -2.78 6.75 16.67
CA ASN A 206 -1.72 5.90 17.21
C ASN A 206 -0.88 5.29 16.08
N SER A 207 0.38 4.99 16.38
CA SER A 207 1.33 4.30 15.53
C SER A 207 2.06 3.19 16.29
N ILE A 208 2.50 2.16 15.58
CA ILE A 208 3.46 1.19 16.14
C ILE A 208 4.85 1.80 16.05
N VAL A 209 5.25 2.25 14.86
CA VAL A 209 6.52 2.93 14.65
C VAL A 209 6.28 4.34 14.14
N GLU A 210 6.89 5.31 14.78
CA GLU A 210 6.95 6.70 14.35
C GLU A 210 8.40 7.11 14.12
N ILE A 211 8.68 7.62 12.92
CA ILE A 211 10.02 7.92 12.43
C ILE A 211 10.03 9.40 12.04
N ASN A 212 10.92 10.17 12.65
CA ASN A 212 10.93 11.62 12.54
C ASN A 212 12.35 12.17 12.31
N ARG A 213 12.47 13.31 11.62
CA ARG A 213 13.69 14.12 11.46
C ARG A 213 14.91 13.31 11.00
N GLY A 214 14.95 12.91 9.73
CA GLY A 214 16.12 12.25 9.14
C GLY A 214 16.43 10.84 9.66
N SER A 215 15.58 10.30 10.54
CA SER A 215 15.70 8.96 11.08
C SER A 215 15.52 7.90 9.99
N VAL A 216 16.17 6.75 10.16
CA VAL A 216 16.00 5.59 9.28
C VAL A 216 15.51 4.40 10.08
N PHE A 217 14.40 3.80 9.67
CA PHE A 217 13.99 2.49 10.17
C PHE A 217 14.18 1.46 9.06
N THR A 218 14.86 0.37 9.37
CA THR A 218 15.05 -0.76 8.47
C THR A 218 14.59 -2.02 9.15
N ALA A 219 13.71 -2.77 8.49
CA ALA A 219 13.41 -4.15 8.82
C ALA A 219 13.89 -5.05 7.68
N THR A 220 14.56 -6.17 7.95
CA THR A 220 15.22 -6.93 6.87
C THR A 220 14.34 -7.96 6.15
N ASP A 221 13.62 -8.81 6.89
CA ASP A 221 12.77 -9.88 6.33
C ASP A 221 11.70 -10.29 7.36
N GLY A 222 10.50 -10.70 6.91
CA GLY A 222 9.48 -11.25 7.79
C GLY A 222 8.92 -10.28 8.85
N PHE A 223 9.12 -8.97 8.69
CA PHE A 223 8.66 -7.98 9.66
C PHE A 223 7.14 -7.99 9.79
N HIS A 224 6.63 -8.20 11.00
CA HIS A 224 5.19 -8.26 11.25
C HIS A 224 4.78 -7.11 12.18
N ALA A 225 4.00 -6.17 11.70
CA ALA A 225 3.40 -5.11 12.50
C ALA A 225 1.87 -5.15 12.40
N GLU A 226 1.20 -5.33 13.53
CA GLU A 226 -0.26 -5.48 13.58
C GLU A 226 -0.88 -4.49 14.57
N PHE A 227 -1.73 -3.60 14.05
CA PHE A 227 -2.55 -2.69 14.84
C PHE A 227 -3.96 -3.28 15.00
N LEU A 228 -4.30 -3.66 16.22
CA LEU A 228 -5.59 -4.24 16.59
C LEU A 228 -6.37 -3.19 17.37
N GLY A 229 -7.23 -2.47 16.67
CA GLY A 229 -8.09 -1.46 17.26
C GLY A 229 -9.55 -1.68 17.00
N ASN A 230 -10.39 -1.14 17.88
CA ASN A 230 -11.83 -1.25 17.72
C ASN A 230 -12.28 -0.42 16.51
N ALA A 231 -12.64 -1.09 15.41
CA ALA A 231 -13.12 -0.51 14.16
C ALA A 231 -14.43 0.31 14.32
N THR A 232 -15.09 0.27 15.48
CA THR A 232 -16.40 0.92 15.70
C THR A 232 -16.33 2.40 16.07
N MET A 233 -15.24 3.13 15.83
CA MET A 233 -15.25 4.59 15.95
C MET A 233 -15.34 5.22 14.54
N PRO A 234 -16.55 5.62 14.09
CA PRO A 234 -16.69 6.40 12.86
C PRO A 234 -15.89 7.70 13.03
N GLY A 235 -14.83 7.87 12.24
CA GLY A 235 -13.95 9.05 12.31
C GLY A 235 -12.55 8.83 12.91
N ALA A 236 -12.13 7.59 13.22
CA ALA A 236 -10.76 7.26 13.64
C ALA A 236 -9.70 7.33 12.50
N GLY A 237 -9.86 8.25 11.54
CA GLY A 237 -9.22 8.26 10.22
C GLY A 237 -7.71 8.55 10.17
N SER A 238 -6.96 8.31 11.23
CA SER A 238 -5.54 8.64 11.32
C SER A 238 -4.69 7.69 12.17
N SER A 239 -5.21 6.55 12.62
CA SER A 239 -4.34 5.52 13.20
C SER A 239 -3.56 4.82 12.09
N ASN A 240 -2.25 4.71 12.26
CA ASN A 240 -1.30 4.15 11.28
C ASN A 240 -0.58 2.96 11.92
N VAL A 241 -0.09 2.00 11.14
CA VAL A 241 0.89 1.04 11.69
C VAL A 241 2.25 1.71 11.75
N LEU A 242 2.69 2.27 10.64
CA LEU A 242 3.98 2.93 10.49
C LEU A 242 3.76 4.39 10.06
N TYR A 243 4.45 5.33 10.70
CA TYR A 243 4.35 6.75 10.43
C TYR A 243 5.75 7.34 10.22
N ILE A 244 5.96 8.02 9.10
CA ILE A 244 7.26 8.61 8.72
C ILE A 244 7.08 10.09 8.46
N VAL A 245 7.99 10.93 8.92
CA VAL A 245 7.92 12.38 8.68
C VAL A 245 9.30 13.02 8.77
N GLY A 246 9.52 14.09 8.01
CA GLY A 246 10.70 14.96 8.20
C GLY A 246 11.96 14.39 7.58
N ASN A 247 11.91 14.12 6.27
CA ASN A 247 13.03 13.61 5.48
C ASN A 247 13.62 12.28 6.01
N SER A 248 12.75 11.43 6.50
CA SER A 248 13.07 10.13 7.07
C SER A 248 12.97 9.01 6.04
N THR A 249 13.59 7.87 6.34
CA THR A 249 13.52 6.68 5.47
C THR A 249 12.92 5.50 6.23
N LEU A 250 11.95 4.82 5.63
CA LEU A 250 11.45 3.53 6.08
C LEU A 250 11.77 2.47 5.03
N ASN A 251 12.53 1.45 5.43
CA ASN A 251 12.76 0.25 4.65
C ASN A 251 12.00 -0.89 5.32
N VAL A 252 10.87 -1.27 4.72
CA VAL A 252 10.18 -2.51 5.01
C VAL A 252 10.81 -3.56 4.12
N GLY A 253 11.52 -4.53 4.69
CA GLY A 253 12.25 -5.57 3.97
C GLY A 253 11.35 -6.53 3.19
N THR A 254 11.83 -7.74 2.94
CA THR A 254 11.03 -8.76 2.24
C THR A 254 10.00 -9.41 3.16
N ASN A 255 8.94 -9.98 2.59
CA ASN A 255 7.94 -10.79 3.28
C ASN A 255 7.32 -10.15 4.53
N ALA A 256 7.25 -8.82 4.58
CA ALA A 256 6.66 -8.14 5.72
C ALA A 256 5.14 -8.29 5.74
N LEU A 257 4.53 -8.29 6.92
CA LEU A 257 3.09 -8.20 7.10
C LEU A 257 2.77 -6.94 7.91
N ILE A 258 2.10 -5.99 7.30
CA ILE A 258 1.65 -4.75 7.94
C ILE A 258 0.14 -4.75 7.92
N LYS A 259 -0.50 -4.81 9.09
CA LYS A 259 -1.95 -4.97 9.18
C LYS A 259 -2.58 -3.93 10.11
N ASN A 260 -3.63 -3.27 9.63
CA ASN A 260 -4.46 -2.35 10.39
C ASN A 260 -5.95 -2.54 10.11
N GLU A 261 -6.66 -3.16 11.04
CA GLU A 261 -8.08 -3.49 10.87
C GLU A 261 -9.02 -2.29 11.04
N ALA A 262 -8.52 -1.14 11.47
CA ALA A 262 -9.34 0.02 11.80
C ALA A 262 -8.89 1.33 11.13
N GLY A 263 -7.80 1.32 10.36
CA GLY A 263 -7.21 2.54 9.81
C GLY A 263 -6.23 2.31 8.67
N GLN A 264 -5.11 3.02 8.74
CA GLN A 264 -4.12 3.16 7.67
C GLN A 264 -2.95 2.20 7.87
N GLY A 265 -2.43 1.62 6.80
CA GLY A 265 -1.23 0.78 6.85
C GLY A 265 0.00 1.61 7.19
N ILE A 266 0.54 2.30 6.19
CA ILE A 266 1.71 3.18 6.32
C ILE A 266 1.32 4.60 5.96
N THR A 267 1.77 5.57 6.76
CA THR A 267 1.57 6.99 6.47
C THR A 267 2.90 7.73 6.40
N VAL A 268 3.11 8.44 5.29
CA VAL A 268 4.10 9.51 5.16
C VAL A 268 3.42 10.82 5.55
N GLY A 269 3.78 11.36 6.70
CA GLY A 269 3.16 12.50 7.34
C GLY A 269 3.41 13.83 6.63
N VAL A 270 2.72 14.90 7.06
CA VAL A 270 3.01 16.25 6.55
C VAL A 270 4.31 16.73 7.17
N SER A 271 5.29 17.07 6.34
CA SER A 271 6.45 17.85 6.77
C SER A 271 6.67 19.03 5.83
N THR A 272 7.31 20.08 6.34
CA THR A 272 7.82 21.18 5.51
C THR A 272 9.06 20.77 4.72
N GLU A 273 9.60 19.59 5.03
CA GLU A 273 10.79 19.04 4.40
C GLU A 273 10.37 18.16 3.23
N VAL A 274 11.24 18.07 2.23
CA VAL A 274 11.05 17.21 1.06
C VAL A 274 11.99 16.02 1.22
N GLY A 275 11.55 14.82 0.81
CA GLY A 275 12.43 13.67 0.66
C GLY A 275 12.15 12.46 1.55
N ASP A 276 11.00 12.40 2.23
CA ASP A 276 10.61 11.17 2.92
C ASP A 276 10.58 9.98 1.93
N THR A 277 11.28 8.90 2.26
CA THR A 277 11.43 7.72 1.39
C THR A 277 10.84 6.48 2.04
N LEU A 278 9.99 5.77 1.31
CA LEU A 278 9.40 4.50 1.70
C LEU A 278 9.83 3.42 0.71
N ASN A 279 10.55 2.42 1.19
CA ASN A 279 10.93 1.24 0.42
C ASN A 279 10.20 0.00 0.98
N ILE A 280 9.53 -0.76 0.12
CA ILE A 280 8.80 -1.99 0.46
C ILE A 280 9.36 -3.14 -0.38
N GLY A 281 9.89 -4.17 0.29
CA GLY A 281 10.52 -5.32 -0.35
C GLY A 281 9.52 -6.39 -0.81
N GLU A 282 10.03 -7.28 -1.67
CA GLU A 282 9.30 -8.39 -2.29
C GLU A 282 8.56 -9.27 -1.29
N GLY A 283 7.36 -9.70 -1.66
CA GLY A 283 6.51 -10.57 -0.85
C GLY A 283 5.84 -9.87 0.33
N SER A 284 6.09 -8.57 0.54
CA SER A 284 5.43 -7.83 1.61
C SER A 284 3.94 -7.63 1.34
N VAL A 285 3.14 -7.75 2.39
CA VAL A 285 1.68 -7.58 2.37
C VAL A 285 1.28 -6.46 3.31
N ILE A 286 0.52 -5.50 2.79
CA ILE A 286 -0.09 -4.42 3.55
C ILE A 286 -1.60 -4.60 3.51
N GLU A 287 -2.23 -4.76 4.67
CA GLU A 287 -3.67 -4.88 4.83
C GLU A 287 -4.19 -3.72 5.68
N ALA A 288 -5.06 -2.89 5.12
CA ALA A 288 -5.59 -1.72 5.80
C ALA A 288 -7.09 -1.57 5.57
N ALA A 289 -7.84 -1.19 6.61
CA ALA A 289 -9.27 -0.96 6.51
C ALA A 289 -9.63 0.28 5.68
N THR A 290 -8.77 1.31 5.66
CA THR A 290 -9.02 2.54 4.91
C THR A 290 -8.01 2.77 3.80
N GLN A 291 -6.77 3.15 4.13
CA GLN A 291 -5.71 3.40 3.17
C GLN A 291 -4.56 2.44 3.38
N GLY A 292 -4.11 1.76 2.32
CA GLY A 292 -2.89 0.95 2.37
C GLY A 292 -1.69 1.84 2.67
N LEU A 293 -1.47 2.82 1.80
CA LEU A 293 -0.46 3.87 1.93
C LEU A 293 -1.12 5.25 1.89
N ARG A 294 -0.73 6.14 2.79
CA ARG A 294 -1.14 7.56 2.77
C ARG A 294 0.07 8.47 2.74
N VAL A 295 0.15 9.35 1.75
CA VAL A 295 1.23 10.32 1.57
C VAL A 295 0.69 11.72 1.75
N ASN A 296 1.15 12.42 2.78
CA ASN A 296 0.84 13.82 3.02
C ASN A 296 2.07 14.73 2.89
N ALA A 297 3.29 14.15 2.80
CA ALA A 297 4.53 14.90 2.58
C ALA A 297 4.65 15.37 1.13
N ARG A 298 5.46 16.41 0.93
CA ARG A 298 5.87 16.87 -0.39
C ARG A 298 7.09 16.07 -0.86
N GLY A 299 7.06 15.64 -2.12
CA GLY A 299 8.14 14.92 -2.77
C GLY A 299 8.50 13.63 -2.05
N ALA A 300 7.48 12.92 -1.55
CA ALA A 300 7.69 11.60 -0.98
C ALA A 300 8.00 10.60 -2.11
N ALA A 301 9.00 9.76 -1.89
CA ALA A 301 9.36 8.68 -2.78
C ALA A 301 8.84 7.35 -2.23
N ILE A 302 8.02 6.64 -3.00
CA ILE A 302 7.61 5.27 -2.69
C ILE A 302 8.28 4.35 -3.71
N ASN A 303 9.01 3.35 -3.23
CA ASN A 303 9.51 2.25 -4.04
C ASN A 303 8.95 0.95 -3.47
N ALA A 304 8.14 0.24 -4.24
CA ALA A 304 7.64 -1.08 -3.88
C ALA A 304 8.05 -2.07 -4.96
N ASN A 305 8.57 -3.22 -4.54
CA ASN A 305 8.93 -4.31 -5.44
C ASN A 305 8.23 -5.57 -4.98
N GLY A 306 7.44 -6.23 -5.83
CA GLY A 306 6.78 -7.50 -5.55
C GLY A 306 5.84 -7.47 -4.34
N ALA A 307 5.31 -6.29 -3.98
CA ALA A 307 4.46 -6.11 -2.80
C ALA A 307 2.97 -6.32 -3.12
N THR A 308 2.17 -6.63 -2.11
CA THR A 308 0.71 -6.65 -2.19
C THR A 308 0.12 -5.62 -1.23
N ILE A 309 -0.71 -4.72 -1.74
CA ILE A 309 -1.38 -3.67 -0.96
C ILE A 309 -2.88 -3.87 -1.08
N ASN A 310 -3.52 -4.26 0.02
CA ASN A 310 -4.96 -4.47 0.14
C ASN A 310 -5.56 -3.40 1.04
N ALA A 311 -6.47 -2.59 0.50
CA ALA A 311 -7.08 -1.49 1.22
C ALA A 311 -8.61 -1.48 1.10
N GLY A 312 -9.32 -1.23 2.20
CA GLY A 312 -10.78 -1.13 2.17
C GLY A 312 -11.32 0.10 1.43
N ASN A 313 -10.52 1.16 1.27
CA ASN A 313 -10.89 2.35 0.48
C ASN A 313 -9.84 2.63 -0.61
N ASN A 314 -8.68 3.19 -0.24
CA ASN A 314 -7.65 3.58 -1.22
C ASN A 314 -6.38 2.75 -1.07
N GLY A 315 -5.86 2.18 -2.15
CA GLY A 315 -4.57 1.48 -2.12
C GLY A 315 -3.45 2.43 -1.72
N ILE A 316 -3.25 3.47 -2.52
CA ILE A 316 -2.37 4.60 -2.23
C ILE A 316 -3.19 5.88 -2.27
N GLN A 317 -3.04 6.75 -1.28
CA GLN A 317 -3.59 8.10 -1.31
C GLN A 317 -2.50 9.13 -1.08
N ALA A 318 -2.18 9.95 -2.08
CA ALA A 318 -1.28 11.07 -1.95
C ALA A 318 -2.05 12.38 -1.90
N ASN A 319 -1.64 13.31 -1.04
CA ASN A 319 -2.27 14.63 -0.92
C ASN A 319 -1.44 15.76 -1.55
N GLN A 320 -0.23 15.44 -2.00
CA GLN A 320 0.77 16.33 -2.58
C GLN A 320 1.72 15.51 -3.48
N ASP A 321 2.67 16.19 -4.14
CA ASP A 321 3.80 15.66 -4.92
C ASP A 321 4.21 14.21 -4.57
N LEU A 322 3.72 13.25 -5.35
CA LEU A 322 4.05 11.83 -5.21
C LEU A 322 5.06 11.43 -6.28
N THR A 323 6.12 10.73 -5.90
CA THR A 323 6.92 9.92 -6.82
C THR A 323 6.81 8.46 -6.40
N ALA A 324 6.17 7.62 -7.19
CA ALA A 324 6.00 6.20 -6.89
C ALA A 324 6.58 5.31 -8.00
N ASN A 325 7.42 4.34 -7.62
CA ASN A 325 7.90 3.26 -8.49
C ASN A 325 7.39 1.94 -7.92
N LEU A 326 6.54 1.26 -8.67
CA LEU A 326 5.79 0.08 -8.26
C LEU A 326 6.12 -1.08 -9.20
N ASP A 327 7.17 -1.82 -8.86
CA ASP A 327 7.64 -2.96 -9.65
C ASP A 327 6.97 -4.24 -9.14
N ASP A 328 6.37 -5.03 -10.03
CA ASP A 328 5.64 -6.27 -9.73
C ASP A 328 4.66 -6.16 -8.54
N THR A 329 4.17 -4.96 -8.26
CA THR A 329 3.37 -4.65 -7.09
C THR A 329 1.89 -4.75 -7.44
N THR A 330 1.13 -5.47 -6.60
CA THR A 330 -0.32 -5.61 -6.75
C THR A 330 -1.05 -4.72 -5.75
N ILE A 331 -1.96 -3.89 -6.24
CA ILE A 331 -2.81 -3.02 -5.41
C ILE A 331 -4.26 -3.45 -5.60
N THR A 332 -4.94 -3.81 -4.52
CA THR A 332 -6.40 -4.04 -4.49
C THR A 332 -7.06 -3.06 -3.53
N ALA A 333 -8.03 -2.29 -4.02
CA ALA A 333 -8.68 -1.24 -3.25
C ALA A 333 -10.21 -1.22 -3.41
N GLY A 334 -10.93 -0.86 -2.35
CA GLY A 334 -12.40 -0.77 -2.32
C GLY A 334 -13.02 0.47 -2.99
N ALA A 335 -12.21 1.47 -3.31
CA ALA A 335 -12.59 2.67 -4.06
C ALA A 335 -11.50 3.00 -5.07
N TRP A 336 -10.37 3.57 -4.65
CA TRP A 336 -9.31 3.95 -5.57
C TRP A 336 -8.06 3.11 -5.44
N GLY A 337 -7.55 2.60 -6.57
CA GLY A 337 -6.22 1.98 -6.57
C GLY A 337 -5.17 2.97 -6.09
N ILE A 338 -5.05 4.10 -6.79
CA ILE A 338 -4.20 5.24 -6.43
C ILE A 338 -5.00 6.54 -6.54
N ALA A 339 -5.13 7.26 -5.43
CA ALA A 339 -5.78 8.56 -5.39
C ALA A 339 -4.74 9.66 -5.17
N ILE A 340 -4.75 10.69 -6.01
CA ILE A 340 -3.89 11.86 -5.88
C ILE A 340 -4.81 13.04 -5.63
N ASN A 341 -4.76 13.58 -4.42
CA ASN A 341 -5.44 14.81 -4.08
C ASN A 341 -4.51 15.98 -4.42
N ASP A 342 -5.00 16.89 -5.23
CA ASP A 342 -4.40 18.20 -5.38
C ASP A 342 -4.70 18.98 -4.11
N GLY A 343 -3.72 19.06 -3.19
CA GLY A 343 -3.88 19.62 -1.86
C GLY A 343 -4.37 21.07 -1.84
N THR A 344 -4.64 21.60 -0.65
CA THR A 344 -5.12 22.98 -0.47
C THR A 344 -4.02 24.04 -0.62
N THR A 345 -2.86 23.67 -1.14
CA THR A 345 -1.69 24.56 -1.21
C THR A 345 -1.66 25.28 -2.55
N ASP A 346 -1.35 26.58 -2.54
CA ASP A 346 -1.24 27.43 -3.75
C ASP A 346 -0.03 27.10 -4.66
N GLN A 347 0.37 25.84 -4.77
CA GLN A 347 1.51 25.42 -5.58
C GLN A 347 1.14 24.30 -6.53
N ALA A 348 1.65 24.40 -7.75
CA ALA A 348 1.53 23.36 -8.76
C ALA A 348 2.16 22.08 -8.22
N THR A 349 1.39 21.01 -8.17
CA THR A 349 1.92 19.70 -7.78
C THR A 349 2.29 18.89 -9.03
N VAL A 350 3.39 18.16 -8.95
CA VAL A 350 3.79 17.20 -9.98
C VAL A 350 3.88 15.84 -9.34
N SER A 351 3.01 14.93 -9.77
CA SER A 351 3.00 13.55 -9.33
C SER A 351 3.39 12.62 -10.46
N THR A 352 4.31 11.70 -10.20
CA THR A 352 4.74 10.66 -11.13
C THR A 352 4.54 9.29 -10.50
N VAL A 353 3.85 8.42 -11.21
CA VAL A 353 3.63 7.03 -10.81
C VAL A 353 4.08 6.13 -11.95
N THR A 354 5.03 5.24 -11.68
CA THR A 354 5.48 4.22 -12.62
C THR A 354 5.11 2.86 -12.05
N ILE A 355 4.40 2.05 -12.85
CA ILE A 355 4.05 0.67 -12.54
C ILE A 355 4.69 -0.20 -13.61
N SER A 356 5.63 -1.06 -13.21
CA SER A 356 6.31 -2.02 -14.08
C SER A 356 5.94 -3.43 -13.63
N GLY A 357 5.24 -4.19 -14.48
CA GLY A 357 4.63 -5.45 -14.05
C GLY A 357 3.54 -5.26 -12.98
N GLY A 358 3.15 -6.34 -12.30
CA GLY A 358 2.11 -6.31 -11.26
C GLY A 358 0.75 -5.80 -11.76
N GLY A 359 -0.01 -5.13 -10.87
CA GLY A 359 -1.26 -4.50 -11.30
C GLY A 359 -2.02 -3.70 -10.26
N VAL A 360 -2.95 -2.87 -10.73
CA VAL A 360 -3.88 -2.09 -9.91
C VAL A 360 -5.30 -2.55 -10.21
N HIS A 361 -6.01 -2.91 -9.16
CA HIS A 361 -7.38 -3.35 -9.22
C HIS A 361 -8.23 -2.58 -8.21
N SER A 362 -9.17 -1.79 -8.71
CA SER A 362 -10.19 -1.16 -7.87
C SER A 362 -11.51 -1.89 -8.01
N GLN A 363 -12.10 -2.31 -6.90
CA GLN A 363 -13.43 -2.90 -6.85
C GLN A 363 -14.28 -2.04 -5.93
N GLY A 364 -15.56 -1.79 -6.22
CA GLY A 364 -16.45 -1.22 -5.21
C GLY A 364 -17.52 -0.28 -5.70
N ASN A 365 -17.69 0.83 -4.99
CA ASN A 365 -18.80 1.78 -5.21
C ASN A 365 -18.78 2.37 -6.64
N SER A 366 -19.83 3.10 -7.00
CA SER A 366 -19.96 3.74 -8.32
C SER A 366 -18.82 4.70 -8.70
N ASP A 367 -17.95 5.03 -7.76
CA ASP A 367 -16.91 6.05 -7.89
C ASP A 367 -15.49 5.42 -7.89
N ALA A 368 -15.42 4.08 -7.92
CA ALA A 368 -14.21 3.31 -7.70
C ALA A 368 -13.31 3.17 -8.95
N ALA A 369 -12.34 4.06 -9.15
CA ALA A 369 -11.38 4.00 -10.26
C ALA A 369 -10.00 3.43 -9.90
N ALA A 370 -9.27 2.93 -10.89
CA ALA A 370 -7.88 2.54 -10.68
C ALA A 370 -7.02 3.73 -10.26
N PHE A 371 -7.25 4.89 -10.88
CA PHE A 371 -6.60 6.16 -10.56
C PHE A 371 -7.63 7.27 -10.34
N GLY A 372 -7.56 7.93 -9.20
CA GLY A 372 -8.40 9.07 -8.86
C GLY A 372 -7.60 10.36 -8.78
N LEU A 373 -8.11 11.43 -9.39
CA LEU A 373 -7.62 12.79 -9.11
C LEU A 373 -8.68 13.53 -8.31
N ILE A 374 -8.32 13.99 -7.11
CA ILE A 374 -9.22 14.73 -6.23
C ILE A 374 -8.75 16.18 -6.16
N ALA A 375 -9.44 17.08 -6.86
CA ALA A 375 -9.15 18.51 -6.76
C ALA A 375 -9.73 19.05 -5.44
N SER A 376 -8.88 19.55 -4.51
CA SER A 376 -9.34 20.04 -3.20
C SER A 376 -9.36 21.57 -3.05
N SER A 377 -8.90 22.33 -4.04
CA SER A 377 -8.74 23.79 -3.92
C SER A 377 -9.32 24.58 -5.10
N SER A 378 -9.77 25.80 -4.80
CA SER A 378 -10.36 26.75 -5.74
C SER A 378 -9.33 27.67 -6.40
N THR A 379 -8.03 27.41 -6.26
CA THR A 379 -6.99 28.41 -6.56
C THR A 379 -6.39 28.32 -7.96
N GLY A 380 -6.90 27.42 -8.82
CA GLY A 380 -6.58 27.40 -10.25
C GLY A 380 -5.09 27.17 -10.55
N VAL A 381 -4.36 26.56 -9.63
CA VAL A 381 -2.95 26.22 -9.86
C VAL A 381 -2.92 24.86 -10.55
N GLY A 382 -2.36 24.80 -11.76
CA GLY A 382 -2.32 23.57 -12.54
C GLY A 382 -1.46 22.49 -11.88
N SER A 383 -2.04 21.32 -11.67
CA SER A 383 -1.35 20.13 -11.16
C SER A 383 -1.19 19.11 -12.29
N THR A 384 0.00 18.53 -12.44
CA THR A 384 0.25 17.53 -13.48
C THR A 384 0.51 16.17 -12.84
N THR A 385 -0.29 15.19 -13.21
CA THR A 385 -0.07 13.78 -12.84
C THR A 385 0.32 12.99 -14.07
N THR A 386 1.40 12.22 -13.96
CA THR A 386 1.84 11.30 -15.01
C THR A 386 1.85 9.88 -14.45
N VAL A 387 1.06 9.00 -15.05
CA VAL A 387 1.04 7.56 -14.75
C VAL A 387 1.64 6.81 -15.94
N THR A 388 2.67 6.01 -15.68
CA THR A 388 3.31 5.14 -16.68
C THR A 388 3.09 3.68 -16.30
N LEU A 389 2.47 2.91 -17.19
CA LEU A 389 2.33 1.47 -17.09
C LEU A 389 3.29 0.81 -18.09
N THR A 390 4.10 -0.14 -17.63
CA THR A 390 5.11 -0.81 -18.47
C THR A 390 5.28 -2.28 -18.09
N ASP A 391 6.01 -3.01 -18.93
CA ASP A 391 6.53 -4.35 -18.65
C ASP A 391 5.47 -5.36 -18.16
N GLY A 392 4.27 -5.32 -18.73
CA GLY A 392 3.21 -6.26 -18.37
C GLY A 392 2.29 -5.80 -17.24
N ALA A 393 2.39 -4.55 -16.80
CA ALA A 393 1.50 -3.96 -15.81
C ALA A 393 0.03 -4.07 -16.24
N GLN A 394 -0.83 -4.46 -15.29
CA GLN A 394 -2.27 -4.61 -15.54
C GLN A 394 -3.08 -3.64 -14.68
N VAL A 395 -4.01 -2.93 -15.30
CA VAL A 395 -4.95 -2.05 -14.59
C VAL A 395 -6.36 -2.41 -14.97
N THR A 396 -7.20 -2.64 -13.95
CA THR A 396 -8.62 -2.96 -14.11
C THR A 396 -9.44 -2.21 -13.06
N SER A 397 -10.62 -1.77 -13.45
CA SER A 397 -11.59 -1.13 -12.56
C SER A 397 -13.01 -1.44 -13.02
N ASP A 398 -13.92 -1.59 -12.04
CA ASP A 398 -15.35 -1.78 -12.30
C ASP A 398 -16.02 -0.52 -12.90
N THR A 399 -15.49 0.67 -12.64
CA THR A 399 -16.11 1.96 -13.06
C THR A 399 -15.27 2.75 -14.04
N GLY A 400 -13.93 2.64 -13.98
CA GLY A 400 -13.03 3.29 -14.91
C GLY A 400 -11.56 3.29 -14.51
N ILE A 401 -10.67 3.44 -15.49
CA ILE A 401 -9.23 3.61 -15.21
C ILE A 401 -9.02 4.95 -14.51
N PHE A 402 -9.74 5.99 -14.94
CA PHE A 402 -9.69 7.31 -14.32
C PHE A 402 -11.07 7.80 -13.92
N TYR A 403 -11.12 8.33 -12.72
CA TYR A 403 -12.26 9.07 -12.21
C TYR A 403 -11.77 10.35 -11.55
N LYS A 404 -12.27 11.48 -12.02
CA LYS A 404 -12.09 12.76 -11.36
C LYS A 404 -13.34 13.06 -10.56
N ASP A 405 -13.25 13.02 -9.23
CA ASP A 405 -14.34 13.46 -8.37
C ASP A 405 -14.20 14.97 -8.14
N TYR A 406 -15.12 15.74 -8.71
CA TYR A 406 -15.22 17.17 -8.46
C TYR A 406 -16.26 17.43 -7.38
N THR A 407 -15.86 17.35 -6.11
CA THR A 407 -16.75 17.74 -5.02
C THR A 407 -16.11 18.76 -4.08
N TYR A 408 -16.04 20.02 -4.54
CA TYR A 408 -16.14 21.17 -3.64
C TYR A 408 -17.47 21.91 -3.90
N ALA A 409 -18.52 21.49 -3.18
CA ALA A 409 -19.91 21.94 -3.35
C ALA A 409 -20.20 23.41 -2.92
N GLY A 410 -19.21 24.32 -3.00
CA GLY A 410 -19.33 25.67 -2.42
C GLY A 410 -18.70 26.83 -3.19
N SER A 411 -17.88 26.58 -4.20
CA SER A 411 -17.25 27.62 -5.02
C SER A 411 -17.63 27.38 -6.48
N GLY A 412 -18.35 28.33 -7.10
CA GLY A 412 -18.83 28.19 -8.47
C GLY A 412 -17.72 27.81 -9.45
N ASP A 413 -18.06 26.97 -10.43
CA ASP A 413 -17.30 26.51 -11.60
C ASP A 413 -15.85 27.02 -11.66
N VAL A 414 -14.97 26.47 -10.82
CA VAL A 414 -13.53 26.70 -10.95
C VAL A 414 -13.01 25.62 -11.89
N GLU A 415 -12.74 25.98 -13.14
CA GLU A 415 -11.97 25.11 -14.04
C GLU A 415 -10.65 24.77 -13.32
N SER A 416 -10.41 23.48 -13.06
CA SER A 416 -9.11 23.07 -12.55
C SER A 416 -8.20 22.84 -13.75
N ASP A 417 -7.07 23.54 -13.80
CA ASP A 417 -5.99 23.35 -14.77
C ASP A 417 -5.19 22.06 -14.53
N ALA A 418 -5.84 21.01 -14.01
CA ALA A 418 -5.19 19.74 -13.77
C ALA A 418 -4.97 19.00 -15.08
N ALA A 419 -3.74 18.55 -15.30
CA ALA A 419 -3.34 17.72 -16.41
C ALA A 419 -3.04 16.30 -15.94
N LEU A 420 -3.55 15.32 -16.66
CA LEU A 420 -3.32 13.90 -16.42
C LEU A 420 -2.77 13.26 -17.69
N ASN A 421 -1.62 12.60 -17.56
CA ASN A 421 -1.00 11.86 -18.65
C ASN A 421 -0.93 10.37 -18.29
N LEU A 422 -1.59 9.52 -19.07
CA LEU A 422 -1.45 8.06 -18.99
C LEU A 422 -0.59 7.56 -20.15
N LEU A 423 0.49 6.87 -19.81
CA LEU A 423 1.41 6.27 -20.75
C LEU A 423 1.35 4.75 -20.57
N LEU A 424 0.82 4.05 -21.57
CA LEU A 424 0.81 2.60 -21.64
C LEU A 424 1.91 2.16 -22.60
N ASN A 425 2.91 1.44 -22.08
CA ASN A 425 4.06 1.04 -22.88
C ASN A 425 4.39 -0.45 -22.73
N GLY A 426 4.90 -1.05 -23.80
CA GLY A 426 5.42 -2.41 -23.78
C GLY A 426 4.35 -3.51 -23.92
N ALA A 427 4.76 -4.62 -24.53
CA ALA A 427 3.90 -5.76 -24.75
C ALA A 427 3.43 -6.39 -23.44
N GLY A 428 2.16 -6.81 -23.40
CA GLY A 428 1.54 -7.41 -22.21
C GLY A 428 0.99 -6.38 -21.22
N THR A 429 1.39 -5.11 -21.30
CA THR A 429 0.77 -4.03 -20.52
C THR A 429 -0.67 -3.84 -20.97
N ARG A 430 -1.62 -3.86 -20.03
CA ARG A 430 -3.05 -3.74 -20.32
C ARG A 430 -3.74 -2.82 -19.33
N ALA A 431 -4.51 -1.86 -19.83
CA ALA A 431 -5.43 -1.07 -19.02
C ALA A 431 -6.86 -1.27 -19.52
N GLU A 432 -7.78 -1.61 -18.62
CA GLU A 432 -9.19 -1.84 -18.94
C GLU A 432 -10.09 -0.95 -18.09
N GLY A 433 -10.96 -0.20 -18.77
CA GLY A 433 -11.92 0.68 -18.12
C GLY A 433 -12.21 1.94 -18.93
N VAL A 434 -13.08 2.77 -18.36
CA VAL A 434 -13.49 4.06 -18.91
C VAL A 434 -12.55 5.18 -18.45
N VAL A 435 -12.36 6.20 -19.28
CA VAL A 435 -11.73 7.46 -18.88
C VAL A 435 -12.81 8.54 -18.82
N LEU A 436 -13.20 8.97 -17.64
CA LEU A 436 -14.29 9.94 -17.46
C LEU A 436 -13.73 11.36 -17.25
N ASP A 437 -14.34 12.35 -17.91
CA ASP A 437 -14.00 13.78 -17.75
C ASP A 437 -15.18 14.58 -17.18
N SER A 438 -14.86 15.67 -16.46
CA SER A 438 -15.74 16.82 -16.36
C SER A 438 -15.01 18.18 -16.22
N THR A 439 -13.69 18.26 -16.45
CA THR A 439 -12.84 19.47 -16.61
C THR A 439 -11.34 19.07 -16.47
N GLY A 440 -10.45 19.49 -17.38
CA GLY A 440 -8.98 19.28 -17.27
C GLY A 440 -8.38 18.77 -18.58
N VAL A 441 -7.05 18.61 -18.64
CA VAL A 441 -6.37 18.02 -19.81
C VAL A 441 -6.04 16.56 -19.54
N ILE A 442 -6.69 15.62 -20.23
CA ILE A 442 -6.44 14.19 -20.14
C ILE A 442 -5.78 13.69 -21.43
N SER A 443 -4.56 13.17 -21.30
CA SER A 443 -3.80 12.61 -22.42
C SER A 443 -3.56 11.12 -22.22
N LEU A 444 -3.89 10.31 -23.23
CA LEU A 444 -3.60 8.88 -23.27
C LEU A 444 -2.61 8.58 -24.40
N SER A 445 -1.52 7.88 -24.08
CA SER A 445 -0.56 7.34 -25.04
C SER A 445 -0.47 5.82 -24.91
N VAL A 446 -0.65 5.09 -26.01
CA VAL A 446 -0.54 3.62 -26.05
C VAL A 446 0.50 3.20 -27.10
N THR A 447 1.59 2.60 -26.65
CA THR A 447 2.78 2.33 -27.47
C THR A 447 3.35 0.93 -27.27
N ASP A 448 4.23 0.52 -28.18
CA ASP A 448 5.07 -0.70 -28.09
C ASP A 448 4.30 -1.98 -27.72
N GLY A 449 3.11 -2.18 -28.29
CA GLY A 449 2.30 -3.38 -28.09
C GLY A 449 1.45 -3.40 -26.81
N ALA A 450 1.40 -2.30 -26.05
CA ALA A 450 0.46 -2.16 -24.94
C ALA A 450 -0.99 -2.14 -25.44
N THR A 451 -1.94 -2.48 -24.56
CA THR A 451 -3.38 -2.51 -24.89
C THR A 451 -4.19 -1.63 -23.94
N TRP A 452 -5.05 -0.79 -24.51
CA TRP A 452 -6.15 -0.15 -23.78
C TRP A 452 -7.48 -0.72 -24.25
N ALA A 453 -8.29 -1.23 -23.32
CA ALA A 453 -9.65 -1.70 -23.58
C ALA A 453 -10.66 -0.73 -22.95
N SER A 454 -11.47 -0.08 -23.79
CA SER A 454 -12.52 0.81 -23.30
C SER A 454 -13.73 0.00 -22.84
N ALA A 455 -14.12 0.18 -21.58
CA ALA A 455 -15.30 -0.47 -20.99
C ALA A 455 -16.58 0.39 -21.07
N GLY A 456 -16.58 1.44 -21.89
CA GLY A 456 -17.68 2.40 -21.99
C GLY A 456 -17.30 3.69 -22.72
N ALA A 457 -18.08 4.75 -22.51
CA ALA A 457 -17.85 6.05 -23.14
C ALA A 457 -16.71 6.79 -22.43
N SER A 458 -15.60 7.04 -23.13
CA SER A 458 -14.43 7.72 -22.60
C SER A 458 -14.30 9.13 -23.17
N VAL A 459 -13.77 10.06 -22.39
CA VAL A 459 -13.49 11.44 -22.80
C VAL A 459 -12.01 11.73 -22.58
N LEU A 460 -11.35 12.25 -23.61
CA LEU A 460 -9.92 12.55 -23.65
C LEU A 460 -9.71 13.89 -24.35
N ASP A 461 -8.63 14.60 -24.02
CA ASP A 461 -8.17 15.72 -24.82
C ASP A 461 -7.23 15.23 -25.92
N ASN A 462 -6.29 14.37 -25.53
CA ASN A 462 -5.28 13.86 -26.44
C ASN A 462 -5.24 12.33 -26.43
N LEU A 463 -5.19 11.73 -27.61
CA LEU A 463 -4.97 10.30 -27.80
C LEU A 463 -3.83 10.05 -28.77
N THR A 464 -2.79 9.34 -28.34
CA THR A 464 -1.65 8.95 -29.19
C THR A 464 -1.51 7.44 -29.23
N LEU A 465 -1.47 6.87 -30.44
CA LEU A 465 -1.31 5.44 -30.66
C LEU A 465 -0.04 5.18 -31.48
N GLY A 466 1.04 4.82 -30.80
CA GLY A 466 2.37 4.62 -31.40
C GLY A 466 2.77 3.15 -31.44
N GLY A 467 1.92 2.28 -32.01
CA GLY A 467 2.15 0.82 -32.04
C GLY A 467 1.46 0.05 -30.91
N GLY A 468 0.59 0.70 -30.13
CA GLY A 468 -0.31 0.04 -29.18
C GLY A 468 -1.56 -0.55 -29.82
N THR A 469 -2.44 -1.13 -28.99
CA THR A 469 -3.76 -1.65 -29.36
C THR A 469 -4.85 -0.91 -28.60
N VAL A 470 -5.90 -0.50 -29.31
CA VAL A 470 -7.16 -0.02 -28.73
C VAL A 470 -8.23 -1.08 -28.96
N GLU A 471 -8.85 -1.56 -27.88
CA GLU A 471 -9.95 -2.52 -27.91
C GLU A 471 -11.26 -1.83 -27.55
N LEU A 472 -12.24 -1.89 -28.47
CA LEU A 472 -13.57 -1.33 -28.30
C LEU A 472 -14.61 -2.44 -28.45
N LEU A 473 -15.52 -2.54 -27.47
CA LEU A 473 -16.61 -3.50 -27.51
C LEU A 473 -17.87 -2.85 -28.10
N LEU A 474 -18.32 -3.37 -29.24
CA LEU A 474 -19.51 -2.87 -29.94
C LEU A 474 -20.77 -3.52 -29.37
N GLY A 475 -21.68 -2.73 -28.80
CA GLY A 475 -22.97 -3.21 -28.30
C GLY A 475 -24.06 -3.28 -29.38
N ALA A 476 -25.32 -3.16 -28.96
CA ALA A 476 -26.44 -2.93 -29.88
C ALA A 476 -26.16 -1.74 -30.82
N ALA A 477 -26.72 -1.75 -32.03
CA ALA A 477 -26.58 -0.60 -32.93
C ALA A 477 -27.06 0.68 -32.22
N SER A 478 -26.31 1.78 -32.34
CA SER A 478 -26.45 3.04 -31.58
C SER A 478 -26.13 3.00 -30.07
N ALA A 479 -25.70 1.85 -29.53
CA ALA A 479 -24.98 1.81 -28.26
C ALA A 479 -23.51 2.13 -28.57
N ASP A 480 -23.20 3.41 -28.57
CA ASP A 480 -21.91 3.90 -29.01
C ASP A 480 -20.81 3.57 -27.97
N ALA A 481 -19.65 3.12 -28.45
CA ALA A 481 -18.43 2.99 -27.67
C ALA A 481 -17.60 4.28 -27.83
N ILE A 482 -18.20 5.42 -27.46
CA ILE A 482 -17.67 6.74 -27.82
C ILE A 482 -16.36 6.99 -27.07
N VAL A 483 -15.29 7.20 -27.82
CA VAL A 483 -14.11 7.90 -27.31
C VAL A 483 -14.19 9.35 -27.81
N THR A 484 -14.64 10.25 -26.96
CA THR A 484 -14.70 11.69 -27.25
C THR A 484 -13.30 12.28 -27.13
N ILE A 485 -12.87 13.00 -28.16
CA ILE A 485 -11.53 13.60 -28.24
C ILE A 485 -11.67 15.09 -28.50
N SER A 486 -11.20 15.89 -27.54
CA SER A 486 -11.32 17.35 -27.59
C SER A 486 -10.25 18.01 -28.45
N ASP A 487 -8.98 17.60 -28.40
CA ASP A 487 -7.86 18.36 -28.99
C ASP A 487 -7.12 17.61 -30.11
N THR A 488 -6.42 16.51 -29.82
CA THR A 488 -5.61 15.84 -30.86
C THR A 488 -5.73 14.33 -30.78
N VAL A 489 -5.87 13.69 -31.94
CA VAL A 489 -5.69 12.25 -32.10
C VAL A 489 -4.61 11.93 -33.12
N VAL A 490 -3.68 11.07 -32.73
CA VAL A 490 -2.63 10.51 -33.58
C VAL A 490 -2.83 9.00 -33.66
N PHE A 491 -3.36 8.53 -34.78
CA PHE A 491 -3.58 7.11 -35.04
C PHE A 491 -2.31 6.39 -35.50
N GLY A 492 -2.19 5.15 -35.04
CA GLY A 492 -1.16 4.15 -35.39
C GLY A 492 -1.54 2.83 -34.70
N GLY A 493 -0.70 1.80 -34.83
CA GLY A 493 -0.93 0.52 -34.13
C GLY A 493 -2.21 -0.19 -34.57
N THR A 494 -2.90 -0.86 -33.63
CA THR A 494 -4.04 -1.74 -33.92
C THR A 494 -5.34 -1.23 -33.31
N LEU A 495 -6.42 -1.21 -34.10
CA LEU A 495 -7.79 -1.12 -33.60
C LEU A 495 -8.39 -2.53 -33.54
N HIS A 496 -8.91 -2.94 -32.39
CA HIS A 496 -9.64 -4.18 -32.21
C HIS A 496 -11.11 -3.89 -31.92
N LEU A 497 -12.00 -4.31 -32.83
CA LEU A 497 -13.45 -4.19 -32.70
C LEU A 497 -14.04 -5.52 -32.23
N GLY A 498 -14.29 -5.61 -30.92
CA GLY A 498 -14.94 -6.76 -30.29
C GLY A 498 -16.47 -6.63 -30.27
N THR A 499 -17.15 -7.72 -29.90
CA THR A 499 -18.61 -7.74 -29.73
C THR A 499 -18.98 -7.71 -28.24
N GLY A 500 -19.76 -6.71 -27.84
CA GLY A 500 -20.35 -6.60 -26.51
C GLY A 500 -21.81 -7.06 -26.46
N ASP A 501 -22.47 -6.76 -25.34
CA ASP A 501 -23.86 -7.14 -25.12
C ASP A 501 -24.82 -6.48 -26.14
N GLY A 502 -25.67 -7.31 -26.74
CA GLY A 502 -26.68 -6.85 -27.70
C GLY A 502 -26.16 -6.61 -29.12
N PHE A 503 -24.89 -6.92 -29.41
CA PHE A 503 -24.35 -6.83 -30.77
C PHE A 503 -25.13 -7.71 -31.75
N VAL A 504 -25.54 -7.11 -32.88
CA VAL A 504 -26.14 -7.82 -34.01
C VAL A 504 -25.49 -7.32 -35.29
N ALA A 505 -24.87 -8.20 -36.05
CA ALA A 505 -24.34 -7.88 -37.37
C ALA A 505 -25.48 -7.77 -38.38
N ALA A 506 -25.76 -6.55 -38.85
CA ALA A 506 -26.72 -6.30 -39.92
C ALA A 506 -26.26 -5.12 -40.79
N ALA A 507 -26.55 -5.19 -42.09
CA ALA A 507 -26.29 -4.09 -43.00
C ALA A 507 -27.02 -2.82 -42.56
N GLY A 508 -26.33 -1.68 -42.62
CA GLY A 508 -26.81 -0.40 -42.15
C GLY A 508 -26.52 -0.12 -40.66
N ASN A 509 -26.09 -1.11 -39.89
CA ASN A 509 -25.66 -0.85 -38.51
C ASN A 509 -24.37 -0.04 -38.51
N ALA A 510 -24.33 0.98 -37.66
CA ALA A 510 -23.20 1.85 -37.49
C ALA A 510 -22.96 2.11 -36.00
N TRP A 511 -21.71 2.34 -35.65
CA TRP A 511 -21.26 2.69 -34.31
C TRP A 511 -20.38 3.90 -34.40
N ASN A 512 -20.64 4.89 -33.54
CA ASN A 512 -19.69 5.95 -33.31
C ASN A 512 -18.64 5.44 -32.31
N VAL A 513 -17.40 5.29 -32.79
CA VAL A 513 -16.27 4.83 -31.96
C VAL A 513 -15.35 5.98 -31.54
N PHE A 514 -15.35 7.09 -32.29
CA PHE A 514 -14.59 8.29 -31.95
C PHE A 514 -15.42 9.55 -32.20
N ASP A 515 -15.49 10.46 -31.24
CA ASP A 515 -16.17 11.75 -31.42
C ASP A 515 -15.15 12.88 -31.39
N PHE A 516 -14.87 13.49 -32.56
CA PHE A 516 -13.89 14.56 -32.70
C PHE A 516 -14.57 15.92 -32.47
N VAL A 517 -14.56 16.42 -31.24
CA VAL A 517 -15.30 17.65 -30.86
C VAL A 517 -14.70 18.88 -31.51
N THR A 518 -13.42 19.12 -31.24
CA THR A 518 -12.63 20.22 -31.83
C THR A 518 -11.33 19.73 -32.44
N GLY A 519 -11.05 18.43 -32.32
CA GLY A 519 -9.70 17.93 -32.48
C GLY A 519 -9.28 17.62 -33.90
N ALA A 520 -7.98 17.79 -34.17
CA ALA A 520 -7.37 17.36 -35.42
C ALA A 520 -7.00 15.88 -35.34
N SER A 521 -7.45 15.10 -36.32
CA SER A 521 -7.02 13.70 -36.49
C SER A 521 -5.86 13.60 -37.48
N THR A 522 -4.81 12.88 -37.10
CA THR A 522 -3.69 12.55 -37.98
C THR A 522 -3.33 11.07 -37.91
N GLY A 523 -2.67 10.55 -38.95
CA GLY A 523 -2.31 9.13 -39.04
C GLY A 523 -3.47 8.21 -39.42
N ARG A 524 -3.23 6.89 -39.32
CA ARG A 524 -4.19 5.80 -39.52
C ARG A 524 -3.80 4.61 -38.65
N PHE A 525 -4.74 3.75 -38.30
CA PHE A 525 -4.40 2.44 -37.74
C PHE A 525 -3.59 1.63 -38.76
N ASP A 526 -2.53 0.96 -38.29
CA ASP A 526 -1.73 0.05 -39.11
C ASP A 526 -2.52 -1.23 -39.41
N VAL A 527 -3.32 -1.68 -38.44
CA VAL A 527 -4.18 -2.86 -38.54
C VAL A 527 -5.54 -2.57 -37.90
N VAL A 528 -6.62 -3.05 -38.54
CA VAL A 528 -7.94 -3.14 -37.92
C VAL A 528 -8.28 -4.63 -37.82
N VAL A 529 -8.48 -5.11 -36.60
CA VAL A 529 -8.94 -6.46 -36.30
C VAL A 529 -10.41 -6.37 -35.96
N ASP A 530 -11.24 -7.12 -36.68
CA ASP A 530 -12.68 -7.01 -36.59
C ASP A 530 -13.35 -8.37 -36.32
N TYR A 531 -14.58 -8.30 -35.80
CA TYR A 531 -15.42 -9.48 -35.67
C TYR A 531 -15.81 -10.00 -37.06
N ALA A 532 -15.65 -11.31 -37.26
CA ALA A 532 -16.00 -11.98 -38.51
C ALA A 532 -17.51 -11.87 -38.78
N LEU A 533 -17.87 -11.18 -39.86
CA LEU A 533 -19.26 -11.01 -40.27
C LEU A 533 -19.78 -12.24 -41.02
N GLY A 534 -21.10 -12.39 -41.04
CA GLY A 534 -21.77 -13.41 -41.86
C GLY A 534 -21.62 -13.16 -43.37
N GLU A 535 -21.96 -14.15 -44.18
CA GLU A 535 -21.88 -14.05 -45.64
C GLU A 535 -22.69 -12.85 -46.16
N GLY A 536 -22.07 -12.09 -47.07
CA GLY A 536 -22.69 -10.92 -47.69
C GLY A 536 -22.64 -9.64 -46.87
N LEU A 537 -22.02 -9.64 -45.68
CA LEU A 537 -21.80 -8.45 -44.86
C LEU A 537 -20.31 -8.08 -44.85
N TYR A 538 -20.04 -6.77 -44.85
CA TYR A 538 -18.69 -6.22 -44.87
C TYR A 538 -18.59 -5.04 -43.91
N TRP A 539 -17.42 -4.88 -43.28
CA TRP A 539 -17.10 -3.65 -42.57
C TRP A 539 -16.74 -2.53 -43.54
N ASP A 540 -17.25 -1.34 -43.27
CA ASP A 540 -16.92 -0.10 -43.96
C ASP A 540 -16.31 0.90 -42.97
N TYR A 541 -15.03 1.20 -43.22
CA TYR A 541 -14.19 2.10 -42.43
C TYR A 541 -13.99 3.46 -43.10
N SER A 542 -14.71 3.75 -44.19
CA SER A 542 -14.50 4.96 -45.02
C SER A 542 -14.61 6.26 -44.23
N THR A 543 -15.42 6.28 -43.17
CA THR A 543 -15.65 7.43 -42.29
C THR A 543 -14.95 7.34 -40.94
N LEU A 544 -14.18 6.28 -40.66
CA LEU A 544 -13.55 6.08 -39.35
C LEU A 544 -12.64 7.26 -38.95
N TYR A 545 -11.85 7.78 -39.89
CA TYR A 545 -10.88 8.84 -39.60
C TYR A 545 -11.40 10.26 -39.80
N ALA A 546 -12.63 10.40 -40.32
CA ALA A 546 -13.25 11.70 -40.56
C ALA A 546 -14.38 11.98 -39.57
N ASP A 547 -15.24 10.99 -39.38
CA ASP A 547 -16.43 11.08 -38.54
C ASP A 547 -16.37 10.14 -37.33
N GLY A 548 -15.34 9.29 -37.23
CA GLY A 548 -15.22 8.31 -36.14
C GLY A 548 -16.22 7.16 -36.21
N ILE A 549 -16.83 6.93 -37.37
CA ILE A 549 -17.89 5.94 -37.54
C ILE A 549 -17.37 4.70 -38.27
N VAL A 550 -17.64 3.53 -37.68
CA VAL A 550 -17.56 2.22 -38.35
C VAL A 550 -18.96 1.71 -38.65
N ARG A 551 -19.14 1.03 -39.79
CA ARG A 551 -20.45 0.51 -40.18
C ARG A 551 -20.36 -0.84 -40.85
N ILE A 552 -21.48 -1.57 -40.87
CA ILE A 552 -21.66 -2.78 -41.66
C ILE A 552 -22.47 -2.45 -42.90
N THR A 553 -22.04 -2.96 -44.05
CA THR A 553 -22.70 -2.81 -45.35
C THR A 553 -22.89 -4.18 -46.00
N ASP A 554 -23.91 -4.30 -46.86
CA ASP A 554 -24.13 -5.46 -47.74
C ASP A 554 -23.43 -5.32 -49.10
N VAL A 555 -22.92 -4.12 -49.40
CA VAL A 555 -22.12 -3.84 -50.58
C VAL A 555 -20.64 -3.95 -50.22
N ASN A 556 -19.90 -4.83 -50.89
CA ASN A 556 -18.47 -4.98 -50.68
C ASN A 556 -17.74 -3.66 -51.04
N PRO A 557 -17.18 -2.92 -50.07
CA PRO A 557 -16.54 -1.64 -50.33
C PRO A 557 -15.22 -1.78 -51.10
N ALA A 558 -14.63 -2.98 -51.14
CA ALA A 558 -13.37 -3.26 -51.83
C ALA A 558 -13.53 -3.52 -53.34
N VAL A 559 -14.76 -3.63 -53.85
CA VAL A 559 -15.01 -3.85 -55.28
C VAL A 559 -15.63 -2.58 -55.86
N PRO A 560 -14.88 -1.76 -56.61
CA PRO A 560 -15.46 -0.62 -57.29
C PRO A 560 -16.60 -1.11 -58.18
N GLU A 561 -17.74 -0.44 -58.08
CA GLU A 561 -18.92 -0.85 -58.84
C GLU A 561 -18.56 -1.05 -60.32
N PRO A 562 -19.10 -2.08 -61.00
CA PRO A 562 -18.81 -2.33 -62.41
C PRO A 562 -19.04 -1.11 -63.30
N ALA A 563 -19.95 -0.21 -62.89
CA ALA A 563 -20.21 1.06 -63.55
C ALA A 563 -19.00 2.02 -63.55
N THR A 564 -18.17 2.03 -62.50
CA THR A 564 -16.96 2.87 -62.43
C THR A 564 -15.91 2.38 -63.42
N TYR A 565 -15.74 1.06 -63.53
CA TYR A 565 -14.89 0.47 -64.57
C TYR A 565 -15.46 0.71 -65.98
N ALA A 566 -16.78 0.62 -66.14
CA ALA A 566 -17.44 0.94 -67.41
C ALA A 566 -17.29 2.42 -67.79
N ALA A 567 -17.40 3.33 -66.82
CA ALA A 567 -17.21 4.77 -67.03
C ALA A 567 -15.76 5.11 -67.37
N LEU A 568 -14.78 4.56 -66.64
CA LEU A 568 -13.36 4.70 -66.96
C LEU A 568 -13.03 4.10 -68.33
N ALA A 569 -13.60 2.94 -68.67
CA ALA A 569 -13.45 2.33 -70.00
C ALA A 569 -14.07 3.20 -71.10
N ALA A 570 -15.26 3.77 -70.87
CA ALA A 570 -15.91 4.68 -71.81
C ALA A 570 -15.10 5.97 -72.01
N LEU A 571 -14.53 6.52 -70.94
CA LEU A 571 -13.70 7.72 -70.98
C LEU A 571 -12.37 7.45 -71.68
N ALA A 572 -11.73 6.30 -71.43
CA ALA A 572 -10.55 5.84 -72.14
C ALA A 572 -10.83 5.64 -73.65
N MET A 573 -11.98 5.07 -74.01
CA MET A 573 -12.40 4.96 -75.41
C MET A 573 -12.63 6.33 -76.06
N LEU A 574 -13.23 7.28 -75.34
CA LEU A 574 -13.43 8.65 -75.81
C LEU A 574 -12.09 9.35 -76.09
N VAL A 575 -11.12 9.23 -75.17
CA VAL A 575 -9.76 9.78 -75.34
C VAL A 575 -9.04 9.12 -76.52
N TYR A 576 -9.11 7.79 -76.65
CA TYR A 576 -8.51 7.08 -77.77
C TYR A 576 -9.07 7.54 -79.12
N VAL A 577 -10.40 7.67 -79.23
CA VAL A 577 -11.07 8.16 -80.44
C VAL A 577 -10.67 9.61 -80.73
N ALA A 578 -10.57 10.47 -79.72
CA ALA A 578 -10.16 11.86 -79.88
C ALA A 578 -8.70 11.99 -80.37
N VAL A 579 -7.78 11.17 -79.84
CA VAL A 579 -6.37 11.13 -80.26
C VAL A 579 -6.26 10.61 -81.70
N ARG A 580 -6.99 9.53 -82.04
CA ARG A 580 -6.98 8.96 -83.40
C ARG A 580 -7.53 9.91 -84.46
N ARG A 581 -8.44 10.82 -84.11
CA ARG A 581 -8.97 11.82 -85.06
C ARG A 581 -8.04 13.02 -85.30
N ARG A 582 -7.04 13.25 -84.43
CA ARG A 582 -6.07 14.36 -84.57
C ARG A 582 -4.78 13.97 -85.31
N ARG A 583 -4.47 12.67 -85.36
CA ARG A 583 -3.46 12.13 -86.27
C ARG A 583 -4.10 11.83 -87.61
#